data_AF-A0A559L174-F1
#
_entry.id   AF-A0A559L174-F1
#
_cell.length_a   1.000
_cell.length_b   1.000
_cell.length_c   1.000
_cell.angle_alpha   90.00
_cell.angle_beta   90.00
_cell.angle_gamma   90.00
#
_symmetry.space_group_name_H-M   'P 1'
#
loop_
_entity.id
_entity.type
_entity.pdbx_description
1 polymer ?
#
loop_
_entity_poly.entity_id
_entity_poly.type
_entity_poly.pdbx_seq_one_letter_code
_entity_poly.pdbx_strand_id
1 'polypeptide(L)'
;MLGTEKVDDQEGQVFAGEVHDDPGHAHDAVFGRLTNDGPNYRNVGWVGTAGLMMKTQLGLGILSIPSVFDTLGMIPGLICLCVVAAITTWSDYIVGTFKLRHREVYGIDDAGGLMFGRAGQEIFGFAFGLYWTFVCGSAMLSVSIGFNAVSNHATCTAVFVAVAAVTGFIFASIRTLGKLSWLAWLGLICVITSG
;
A
#
# COMPACT_ATOMS: atom_id res chain seq x y z
N MET A 1 -38.10 -14.21 50.51
CA MET A 1 -36.63 -14.04 50.55
C MET A 1 -36.11 -14.55 49.22
N LEU A 2 -35.40 -13.84 48.37
CA LEU A 2 -34.76 -12.51 48.35
C LEU A 2 -34.42 -12.30 46.84
N GLY A 3 -34.76 -11.19 46.20
CA GLY A 3 -33.79 -10.10 45.90
C GLY A 3 -32.99 -10.35 44.60
N THR A 4 -33.24 -9.63 43.49
CA THR A 4 -32.57 -8.40 43.01
C THR A 4 -31.21 -8.59 42.28
N GLU A 5 -31.20 -8.25 40.98
CA GLU A 5 -30.31 -7.31 40.24
C GLU A 5 -28.75 -7.42 40.24
N LYS A 6 -28.17 -6.97 39.10
CA LYS A 6 -26.79 -6.47 38.78
C LYS A 6 -25.89 -7.48 38.04
N VAL A 7 -25.51 -7.29 36.76
CA VAL A 7 -24.69 -6.23 36.11
C VAL A 7 -23.42 -5.93 36.89
N ASP A 8 -22.32 -6.56 36.49
CA ASP A 8 -20.97 -6.03 36.70
C ASP A 8 -20.12 -6.29 35.46
N ASP A 9 -19.68 -5.18 34.90
CA ASP A 9 -18.77 -5.00 33.79
C ASP A 9 -17.35 -5.53 34.11
N GLN A 10 -16.72 -6.23 33.16
CA GLN A 10 -15.27 -6.17 33.00
C GLN A 10 -14.93 -5.59 31.63
N GLU A 11 -14.80 -4.27 31.65
CA GLU A 11 -13.91 -3.50 30.79
C GLU A 11 -12.46 -4.00 31.00
N GLY A 12 -11.78 -4.40 29.94
CA GLY A 12 -10.47 -5.08 30.05
C GLY A 12 -9.70 -5.25 28.74
N GLN A 13 -9.46 -4.14 28.04
CA GLN A 13 -8.30 -3.87 27.17
C GLN A 13 -8.09 -4.68 25.87
N VAL A 14 -8.21 -3.91 24.78
CA VAL A 14 -7.71 -4.13 23.42
C VAL A 14 -6.27 -4.69 23.42
N PHE A 15 -6.06 -5.85 22.80
CA PHE A 15 -4.76 -6.18 22.22
C PHE A 15 -4.92 -6.62 20.76
N ALA A 16 -4.02 -6.09 19.95
CA ALA A 16 -4.01 -6.16 18.51
C ALA A 16 -3.93 -7.60 17.98
N GLY A 17 -4.66 -7.86 16.89
CA GLY A 17 -4.18 -8.78 15.86
C GLY A 17 -4.39 -10.28 16.03
N GLU A 18 -5.18 -10.76 16.99
CA GLU A 18 -5.55 -12.18 16.97
C GLU A 18 -6.78 -12.44 16.09
N VAL A 19 -6.49 -13.05 14.94
CA VAL A 19 -7.46 -13.77 14.14
C VAL A 19 -7.74 -15.07 14.89
N HIS A 20 -8.95 -15.21 15.46
CA HIS A 20 -9.40 -16.45 16.05
C HIS A 20 -9.38 -17.55 14.98
N ASP A 21 -8.48 -18.52 15.14
CA ASP A 21 -8.38 -19.71 14.29
C ASP A 21 -9.41 -20.71 14.80
N ASP A 22 -10.65 -20.57 14.33
CA ASP A 22 -11.66 -21.62 14.47
C ASP A 22 -11.28 -22.77 13.52
N PRO A 23 -10.97 -23.98 14.02
CA PRO A 23 -10.40 -25.10 13.24
C PRO A 23 -11.45 -25.81 12.35
N GLY A 24 -12.39 -25.07 11.77
CA GLY A 24 -13.51 -25.64 11.04
C GLY A 24 -13.78 -24.98 9.70
N HIS A 25 -13.94 -23.67 9.63
CA HIS A 25 -14.55 -23.04 8.45
C HIS A 25 -14.09 -21.59 8.31
N ALA A 26 -12.87 -21.36 7.85
CA ALA A 26 -12.43 -20.04 7.43
C ALA A 26 -13.19 -19.65 6.14
N HIS A 27 -14.28 -18.91 6.30
CA HIS A 27 -15.06 -18.34 5.20
C HIS A 27 -14.49 -16.94 4.88
N ASP A 28 -13.92 -16.77 3.69
CA ASP A 28 -13.48 -15.47 3.19
C ASP A 28 -14.66 -14.77 2.48
N ALA A 29 -14.97 -13.53 2.86
CA ALA A 29 -16.06 -12.75 2.29
C ALA A 29 -15.85 -12.42 0.81
N VAL A 30 -14.62 -12.51 0.29
CA VAL A 30 -14.28 -12.16 -1.11
C VAL A 30 -13.92 -13.40 -1.95
N PHE A 31 -13.35 -14.45 -1.35
CA PHE A 31 -12.77 -15.58 -2.09
C PHE A 31 -13.47 -16.94 -1.87
N GLY A 32 -14.55 -16.99 -1.06
CA GLY A 32 -15.25 -18.25 -0.78
C GLY A 32 -14.44 -19.21 0.12
N ARG A 33 -14.85 -20.49 0.17
CA ARG A 33 -14.18 -21.51 1.02
C ARG A 33 -12.71 -21.65 0.65
N LEU A 34 -11.83 -21.38 1.61
CA LEU A 34 -10.40 -21.70 1.50
C LEU A 34 -10.24 -23.23 1.41
N THR A 35 -10.10 -23.76 0.18
CA THR A 35 -9.69 -25.14 -0.05
C THR A 35 -8.16 -25.22 -0.06
N ASN A 36 -7.58 -26.33 0.40
CA ASN A 36 -6.12 -26.54 0.51
C ASN A 36 -5.35 -26.47 -0.83
N ASP A 37 -6.06 -26.42 -1.96
CA ASP A 37 -5.51 -26.32 -3.32
C ASP A 37 -5.62 -24.91 -3.96
N GLY A 38 -6.14 -23.91 -3.24
CA GLY A 38 -6.28 -22.53 -3.73
C GLY A 38 -5.20 -21.56 -3.22
N PRO A 39 -4.83 -20.51 -3.97
CA PRO A 39 -3.90 -19.48 -3.47
C PRO A 39 -4.48 -18.81 -2.21
N ASN A 40 -3.85 -19.06 -1.07
CA ASN A 40 -4.29 -18.53 0.22
C ASN A 40 -3.90 -17.05 0.37
N TYR A 41 -4.84 -16.15 0.06
CA TYR A 41 -4.66 -14.69 0.17
C TYR A 41 -4.57 -14.19 1.62
N ARG A 42 -4.99 -15.01 2.60
CA ARG A 42 -4.92 -14.71 4.04
C ARG A 42 -3.53 -14.98 4.65
N ASN A 43 -2.63 -15.65 3.92
CA ASN A 43 -1.29 -15.99 4.41
C ASN A 43 -0.24 -14.87 4.23
N VAL A 44 -0.57 -13.76 3.56
CA VAL A 44 0.23 -12.54 3.68
C VAL A 44 -0.19 -11.86 4.98
N GLY A 45 0.27 -12.39 6.11
CA GLY A 45 0.07 -11.78 7.43
C GLY A 45 0.51 -10.32 7.44
N TRP A 46 0.22 -9.59 8.52
CA TRP A 46 0.52 -8.15 8.63
C TRP A 46 1.98 -7.81 8.24
N VAL A 47 2.95 -8.67 8.59
CA VAL A 47 4.36 -8.52 8.22
C VAL A 47 4.60 -8.64 6.71
N GLY A 48 3.97 -9.60 6.04
CA GLY A 48 4.10 -9.77 4.59
C GLY A 48 3.48 -8.60 3.83
N THR A 49 2.35 -8.08 4.32
CA THR A 49 1.67 -6.92 3.73
C THR A 49 2.50 -5.65 3.92
N ALA A 50 3.00 -5.42 5.14
CA ALA A 50 3.86 -4.28 5.45
C ALA A 50 5.16 -4.32 4.62
N GLY A 51 5.82 -5.48 4.51
CA GLY A 51 7.02 -5.65 3.70
C GLY A 51 6.78 -5.39 2.20
N LEU A 52 5.64 -5.84 1.66
CA LEU A 52 5.23 -5.61 0.28
C LEU A 52 4.95 -4.12 -0.02
N MET A 53 4.32 -3.40 0.92
CA MET A 53 4.05 -1.98 0.79
C MET A 53 5.34 -1.16 0.90
N MET A 54 6.16 -1.45 1.91
CA MET A 54 7.42 -0.76 2.14
C MET A 54 8.35 -0.86 0.92
N LYS A 55 8.50 -2.04 0.31
CA LYS A 55 9.36 -2.17 -0.88
C LYS A 55 8.90 -1.31 -2.06
N THR A 56 7.59 -1.15 -2.23
CA THR A 56 7.03 -0.39 -3.36
C THR A 56 7.32 1.10 -3.16
N GLN A 57 7.23 1.58 -1.92
CA GLN A 57 7.58 2.96 -1.55
C GLN A 57 9.08 3.22 -1.63
N LEU A 58 9.92 2.29 -1.17
CA LEU A 58 11.37 2.40 -1.25
C LEU A 58 11.85 2.50 -2.71
N GLY A 59 11.29 1.68 -3.61
CA GLY A 59 11.62 1.73 -5.03
C GLY A 59 11.36 3.09 -5.66
N LEU A 60 10.19 3.68 -5.41
CA LEU A 60 9.86 5.00 -5.95
C LEU A 60 10.66 6.13 -5.27
N GLY A 61 10.84 6.05 -3.95
CA GLY A 61 11.51 7.10 -3.17
C GLY A 61 13.01 7.18 -3.44
N ILE A 62 13.73 6.05 -3.45
CA ILE A 62 15.19 6.03 -3.52
C ILE A 62 15.72 6.63 -4.83
N LEU A 63 15.01 6.46 -5.96
CA LEU A 63 15.44 7.04 -7.23
C LEU A 63 15.32 8.57 -7.26
N SER A 64 14.37 9.15 -6.53
CA SER A 64 14.13 10.61 -6.58
C SER A 64 14.86 11.38 -5.49
N ILE A 65 15.20 10.73 -4.37
CA ILE A 65 15.88 11.35 -3.24
C ILE A 65 17.20 12.08 -3.62
N PRO A 66 18.10 11.50 -4.45
CA PRO A 66 19.36 12.18 -4.81
C PRO A 66 19.15 13.51 -5.54
N SER A 67 18.21 13.57 -6.48
CA SER A 67 17.90 14.79 -7.24
C SER A 67 17.29 15.90 -6.36
N VAL A 68 16.49 15.51 -5.37
CA VAL A 68 15.90 16.44 -4.40
C VAL A 68 16.99 17.03 -3.50
N PHE A 69 17.93 16.21 -3.03
CA PHE A 69 19.06 16.69 -2.21
C PHE A 69 20.04 17.55 -2.99
N ASP A 70 20.25 17.29 -4.29
CA ASP A 70 21.08 18.14 -5.15
C ASP A 70 20.46 19.53 -5.35
N THR A 71 19.14 19.60 -5.50
CA THR A 71 18.43 20.87 -5.73
C THR A 71 18.27 21.71 -4.45
N LEU A 72 17.89 21.08 -3.33
CA LEU A 72 17.64 21.80 -2.07
C LEU A 72 18.90 21.95 -1.22
N GLY A 73 19.87 21.04 -1.33
CA GLY A 73 20.99 20.91 -0.39
C GLY A 73 20.67 19.97 0.78
N MET A 74 21.71 19.38 1.37
CA MET A 74 21.58 18.32 2.39
C MET A 74 20.81 18.76 3.65
N ILE A 75 21.15 19.93 4.21
CA ILE A 75 20.54 20.41 5.47
C ILE A 75 19.04 20.73 5.28
N PRO A 76 18.63 21.61 4.34
CA PRO A 76 17.21 21.92 4.16
C PRO A 76 16.42 20.72 3.60
N GLY A 77 17.03 19.87 2.76
CA GLY A 77 16.40 18.64 2.28
C GLY A 77 16.06 17.69 3.44
N LEU A 78 16.96 17.52 4.41
CA LEU A 78 16.72 16.65 5.56
C LEU A 78 15.62 17.20 6.48
N ILE A 79 15.59 18.52 6.72
CA ILE A 79 14.53 19.16 7.51
C ILE A 79 13.17 18.94 6.83
N CYS A 80 13.07 19.19 5.53
CA CYS A 80 11.85 18.94 4.77
C CYS A 80 11.43 17.46 4.82
N LEU A 81 12.39 16.53 4.69
CA LEU A 81 12.11 15.10 4.77
C LEU A 81 11.55 14.72 6.14
N CYS A 82 12.12 15.22 7.24
CA CYS A 82 11.62 14.98 8.59
C CYS A 82 10.21 15.54 8.79
N VAL A 83 9.92 16.73 8.25
CA VAL A 83 8.58 17.35 8.33
C VAL A 83 7.55 16.50 7.59
N VAL A 84 7.84 16.10 6.35
CA VAL A 84 6.93 15.25 5.57
C VAL A 84 6.74 13.89 6.24
N ALA A 85 7.81 13.29 6.77
CA ALA A 85 7.75 12.03 7.51
C ALA A 85 6.87 12.16 8.76
N ALA A 86 6.99 13.24 9.52
CA ALA A 86 6.15 13.49 10.70
C ALA A 86 4.67 13.65 10.35
N ILE A 87 4.36 14.44 9.31
CA ILE A 87 2.98 14.64 8.82
C ILE A 87 2.39 13.31 8.35
N THR A 88 3.15 12.54 7.57
CA THR A 88 2.71 11.24 7.03
C THR A 88 2.42 10.26 8.17
N THR A 89 3.36 10.14 9.13
CA THR A 89 3.19 9.28 10.30
C THR A 89 1.95 9.66 11.12
N TRP A 90 1.69 10.96 11.28
CA TRP A 90 0.48 11.43 11.97
C TRP A 90 -0.80 11.05 11.22
N SER A 91 -0.83 11.24 9.90
CA SER A 91 -1.96 10.83 9.06
C SER A 91 -2.21 9.32 9.13
N ASP A 92 -1.16 8.50 9.02
CA ASP A 92 -1.26 7.04 9.11
C ASP A 92 -1.77 6.60 10.48
N TYR A 93 -1.37 7.27 11.56
CA TYR A 93 -1.86 6.99 12.91
C TYR A 93 -3.37 7.24 13.03
N ILE A 94 -3.87 8.35 12.50
CA ILE A 94 -5.31 8.67 12.52
C ILE A 94 -6.10 7.67 11.65
N VAL A 95 -5.63 7.36 10.46
CA VAL A 95 -6.26 6.37 9.57
C VAL A 95 -6.27 4.99 10.22
N GLY A 96 -5.17 4.58 10.84
CA GLY A 96 -5.07 3.32 11.57
C GLY A 96 -6.04 3.23 12.75
N THR A 97 -6.15 4.30 13.54
CA THR A 97 -7.09 4.37 14.67
C THR A 97 -8.54 4.32 14.19
N PHE A 98 -8.86 5.02 13.09
CA PHE A 98 -10.18 4.96 12.46
C PHE A 98 -10.51 3.55 11.97
N LYS A 99 -9.56 2.87 11.30
CA LYS A 99 -9.73 1.50 10.80
C LYS A 99 -9.92 0.47 11.93
N LEU A 100 -9.27 0.69 13.09
CA LEU A 100 -9.46 -0.18 14.27
C LEU A 100 -10.84 0.00 14.91
N ARG A 101 -11.41 1.21 14.86
CA ARG A 101 -12.74 1.53 15.41
C ARG A 101 -13.88 1.16 14.47
N HIS A 102 -13.64 1.18 13.15
CA HIS A 102 -14.61 0.85 12.11
C HIS A 102 -14.09 -0.28 11.21
N ARG A 103 -14.13 -1.52 11.72
CA ARG A 103 -13.63 -2.71 11.01
C ARG A 103 -14.52 -3.13 9.83
N GLU A 104 -15.76 -2.66 9.82
CA GLU A 104 -16.72 -2.79 8.74
C GLU A 104 -16.32 -2.00 7.48
N VAL A 105 -15.45 -1.00 7.63
CA VAL A 105 -15.00 -0.16 6.52
C VAL A 105 -13.86 -0.85 5.79
N TYR A 106 -14.11 -1.33 4.57
CA TYR A 106 -13.11 -2.04 3.77
C TYR A 106 -12.33 -1.12 2.80
N GLY A 107 -12.96 -0.04 2.31
CA GLY A 107 -12.39 0.90 1.34
C GLY A 107 -12.44 2.35 1.80
N ILE A 108 -11.72 3.23 1.07
CA ILE A 108 -11.75 4.68 1.29
C ILE A 108 -13.10 5.29 0.90
N ASP A 109 -13.77 4.70 -0.09
CA ASP A 109 -15.13 5.05 -0.49
C ASP A 109 -16.12 4.81 0.66
N ASP A 110 -16.06 3.65 1.31
CA ASP A 110 -16.93 3.35 2.45
C ASP A 110 -16.58 4.19 3.70
N ALA A 111 -15.30 4.52 3.90
CA ALA A 111 -14.88 5.48 4.91
C ALA A 111 -15.47 6.88 4.66
N GLY A 112 -15.44 7.33 3.41
CA GLY A 112 -16.07 8.59 2.98
C GLY A 112 -17.59 8.55 3.14
N GLY A 113 -18.20 7.39 2.89
CA GLY A 113 -19.61 7.11 3.13
C GLY A 113 -20.01 7.24 4.60
N LEU A 114 -19.18 6.72 5.50
CA LEU A 114 -19.42 6.79 6.94
C LEU A 114 -19.25 8.22 7.48
N MET A 115 -18.31 9.01 6.94
CA MET A 115 -18.04 10.38 7.40
C MET A 115 -19.02 11.42 6.86
N PHE A 116 -19.44 11.29 5.59
CA PHE A 116 -20.23 12.32 4.87
C PHE A 116 -21.52 11.77 4.23
N GLY A 117 -21.90 10.53 4.53
CA GLY A 117 -23.06 9.87 3.93
C GLY A 117 -22.83 9.50 2.45
N ARG A 118 -23.92 9.25 1.71
CA ARG A 118 -23.88 8.77 0.31
C ARG A 118 -23.06 9.67 -0.62
N ALA A 119 -23.15 10.99 -0.46
CA ALA A 119 -22.37 11.93 -1.26
C ALA A 119 -20.85 11.81 -1.01
N GLY A 120 -20.46 11.52 0.25
CA GLY A 120 -19.07 11.25 0.60
C GLY A 120 -18.52 10.01 -0.07
N GLN A 121 -19.33 8.94 -0.14
CA GLN A 121 -18.93 7.68 -0.74
C GLN A 121 -18.58 7.82 -2.23
N GLU A 122 -19.44 8.50 -2.99
CA GLU A 122 -19.23 8.71 -4.42
C GLU A 122 -18.03 9.64 -4.70
N ILE A 123 -17.90 10.73 -3.92
CA ILE A 123 -16.81 11.69 -4.11
C ILE A 123 -15.45 11.07 -3.73
N PHE A 124 -15.34 10.42 -2.58
CA PHE A 124 -14.09 9.78 -2.16
C PHE A 124 -13.70 8.62 -3.08
N GLY A 125 -14.67 7.81 -3.52
CA GLY A 125 -14.42 6.74 -4.48
C GLY A 125 -13.90 7.27 -5.82
N PHE A 126 -14.53 8.31 -6.38
CA PHE A 126 -14.11 8.93 -7.62
C PHE A 126 -12.74 9.62 -7.51
N ALA A 127 -12.52 10.39 -6.43
CA ALA A 127 -11.25 11.06 -6.18
C ALA A 127 -10.10 10.07 -5.99
N PHE A 128 -10.33 8.96 -5.28
CA PHE A 128 -9.35 7.90 -5.09
C PHE A 128 -9.01 7.20 -6.41
N GLY A 129 -10.02 6.91 -7.23
CA GLY A 129 -9.81 6.38 -8.57
C GLY A 129 -8.94 7.30 -9.44
N LEU A 130 -9.27 8.59 -9.49
CA LEU A 130 -8.47 9.58 -10.21
C LEU A 130 -7.04 9.68 -9.68
N TYR A 131 -6.86 9.75 -8.37
CA TYR A 131 -5.54 9.78 -7.75
C TYR A 131 -4.68 8.59 -8.20
N TRP A 132 -5.22 7.37 -8.16
CA TRP A 132 -4.50 6.19 -8.62
C TRP A 132 -4.17 6.22 -10.12
N THR A 133 -5.04 6.77 -10.96
CA THR A 133 -4.72 6.93 -12.39
C THR A 133 -3.54 7.87 -12.61
N PHE A 134 -3.47 8.98 -11.88
CA PHE A 134 -2.33 9.90 -11.94
C PHE A 134 -1.03 9.26 -11.41
N VAL A 135 -1.11 8.49 -10.31
CA VAL A 135 0.03 7.77 -9.75
C VAL A 135 0.55 6.70 -10.72
N CYS A 136 -0.33 5.93 -11.36
CA CYS A 136 0.07 4.96 -12.38
C CYS A 136 0.71 5.66 -13.59
N GLY A 137 0.14 6.79 -14.03
CA GLY A 137 0.70 7.60 -15.12
C GLY A 137 2.08 8.16 -14.79
N SER A 138 2.28 8.70 -13.58
CA SER A 138 3.59 9.20 -13.15
C SER A 138 4.63 8.09 -13.06
N ALA A 139 4.25 6.90 -12.56
CA ALA A 139 5.14 5.74 -12.52
C ALA A 139 5.60 5.31 -13.92
N MET A 140 4.70 5.27 -14.92
CA MET A 140 5.07 4.95 -16.31
C MET A 140 6.02 5.99 -16.90
N LEU A 141 5.81 7.28 -16.60
CA LEU A 141 6.71 8.35 -17.03
C LEU A 141 8.09 8.22 -16.38
N SER A 142 8.18 7.93 -15.08
CA SER A 142 9.44 7.71 -14.38
C SER A 142 10.26 6.56 -14.99
N VAL A 143 9.61 5.42 -15.27
CA VAL A 143 10.27 4.27 -15.94
C VAL A 143 10.78 4.67 -17.34
N SER A 144 9.98 5.46 -18.07
CA SER A 144 10.35 5.92 -19.40
C SER A 144 11.56 6.84 -19.39
N ILE A 145 11.66 7.75 -18.42
CA ILE A 145 12.83 8.62 -18.23
C ILE A 145 14.07 7.77 -17.93
N GLY A 146 13.93 6.74 -17.08
CA GLY A 146 15.01 5.79 -16.77
C GLY A 146 15.51 5.04 -18.01
N PHE A 147 14.60 4.47 -18.82
CA PHE A 147 15.00 3.82 -20.08
C PHE A 147 15.61 4.77 -21.09
N ASN A 148 15.13 6.02 -21.11
CA ASN A 148 15.65 7.05 -21.99
C ASN A 148 17.10 7.42 -21.63
N ALA A 149 17.43 7.46 -20.33
CA ALA A 149 18.79 7.67 -19.85
C ALA A 149 19.74 6.52 -20.21
N VAL A 150 19.27 5.27 -20.10
CA VAL A 150 20.05 4.07 -20.48
C VAL A 150 20.28 3.98 -21.99
N SER A 151 19.29 4.35 -22.80
CA SER A 151 19.30 4.11 -24.26
C SER A 151 19.93 5.25 -25.09
N ASN A 152 20.57 6.25 -24.46
CA ASN A 152 21.14 7.43 -25.14
C ASN A 152 20.17 8.06 -26.18
N HIS A 153 18.89 8.23 -25.83
CA HIS A 153 17.86 8.81 -26.72
C HIS A 153 17.69 8.10 -28.08
N ALA A 154 17.83 6.78 -28.13
CA ALA A 154 17.63 6.02 -29.38
C ALA A 154 16.22 6.14 -29.99
N THR A 155 15.17 6.39 -29.20
CA THR A 155 13.77 6.49 -29.66
C THR A 155 12.96 7.54 -28.89
N CYS A 156 11.76 7.88 -29.38
CA CYS A 156 10.87 8.82 -28.71
C CYS A 156 10.32 8.28 -27.37
N THR A 157 10.08 9.18 -26.42
CA THR A 157 9.58 8.85 -25.07
C THR A 157 8.27 8.07 -25.10
N ALA A 158 7.42 8.28 -26.12
CA ALA A 158 6.17 7.55 -26.31
C ALA A 158 6.38 6.03 -26.45
N VAL A 159 7.45 5.60 -27.11
CA VAL A 159 7.78 4.17 -27.27
C VAL A 159 8.21 3.58 -25.93
N PHE A 160 9.02 4.30 -25.14
CA PHE A 160 9.41 3.84 -23.81
C PHE A 160 8.22 3.75 -22.85
N VAL A 161 7.26 4.67 -22.93
CA VAL A 161 6.00 4.59 -22.17
C VAL A 161 5.19 3.36 -22.59
N ALA A 162 5.10 3.06 -23.88
CA ALA A 162 4.41 1.87 -24.36
C ALA A 162 5.08 0.58 -23.85
N VAL A 163 6.41 0.51 -23.88
CA VAL A 163 7.17 -0.63 -23.35
C VAL A 163 6.97 -0.77 -21.83
N ALA A 164 7.00 0.34 -21.08
CA ALA A 164 6.74 0.35 -19.65
C ALA A 164 5.32 -0.13 -19.31
N ALA A 165 4.32 0.29 -20.10
CA ALA A 165 2.94 -0.15 -19.94
C ALA A 165 2.74 -1.64 -20.22
N VAL A 166 3.33 -2.17 -21.31
CA VAL A 166 3.26 -3.60 -21.64
C VAL A 166 3.95 -4.44 -20.57
N THR A 167 5.14 -4.01 -20.15
CA THR A 167 5.89 -4.70 -19.09
C THR A 167 5.11 -4.67 -17.78
N GLY A 168 4.58 -3.51 -17.39
CA GLY A 168 3.72 -3.35 -16.23
C GLY A 168 2.47 -4.24 -16.27
N PHE A 169 1.83 -4.39 -17.44
CA PHE A 169 0.68 -5.26 -17.63
C PHE A 169 1.03 -6.75 -17.42
N ILE A 170 2.17 -7.19 -17.93
CA ILE A 170 2.67 -8.56 -17.73
C ILE A 170 2.96 -8.82 -16.24
N PHE A 171 3.65 -7.90 -15.57
CA PHE A 171 3.95 -8.03 -14.14
C PHE A 171 2.69 -7.95 -13.27
N ALA A 172 1.71 -7.11 -13.62
CA ALA A 172 0.42 -7.03 -12.95
C ALA A 172 -0.39 -8.33 -13.05
N SER A 173 -0.17 -9.12 -14.11
CA SER A 173 -0.82 -10.43 -14.30
C SER A 173 -0.33 -11.48 -13.28
N ILE A 174 0.89 -11.32 -12.74
CA ILE A 174 1.46 -12.25 -11.75
C ILE A 174 0.88 -11.96 -10.36
N ARG A 175 -0.28 -12.57 -10.06
CA ARG A 175 -0.99 -12.43 -8.77
C ARG A 175 -0.35 -13.23 -7.61
N THR A 176 0.91 -13.66 -7.73
CA THR A 176 1.60 -14.48 -6.71
C THR A 176 2.44 -13.59 -5.78
N LEU A 177 1.80 -13.04 -4.75
CA LEU A 177 2.42 -12.17 -3.73
C LEU A 177 3.67 -12.79 -3.06
N GLY A 178 3.72 -14.12 -2.94
CA GLY A 178 4.86 -14.84 -2.36
C GLY A 178 6.16 -14.76 -3.20
N LYS A 179 6.06 -14.67 -4.53
CA LYS A 179 7.23 -14.58 -5.43
C LYS A 179 7.73 -13.14 -5.60
N LEU A 180 6.91 -12.15 -5.25
CA LEU A 180 7.24 -10.73 -5.31
C LEU A 180 8.23 -10.27 -4.23
N SER A 181 8.51 -11.06 -3.19
CA SER A 181 9.55 -10.73 -2.22
C SER A 181 10.96 -10.94 -2.81
N TRP A 182 11.14 -12.02 -3.60
CA TRP A 182 12.43 -12.35 -4.23
C TRP A 182 12.84 -11.34 -5.31
N LEU A 183 11.90 -10.93 -6.16
CA LEU A 183 12.13 -9.90 -7.19
C LEU A 183 12.56 -8.55 -6.60
N ALA A 184 12.10 -8.24 -5.40
CA ALA A 184 12.49 -7.01 -4.70
C ALA A 184 13.93 -7.05 -4.17
N TRP A 185 14.36 -8.21 -3.66
CA TRP A 185 15.76 -8.42 -3.24
C TRP A 185 16.71 -8.29 -4.43
N LEU A 186 16.33 -8.85 -5.59
CA LEU A 186 17.07 -8.69 -6.83
C LEU A 186 17.20 -7.22 -7.26
N GLY A 187 16.10 -6.45 -7.20
CA GLY A 187 16.10 -5.02 -7.52
C GLY A 187 17.01 -4.21 -6.58
N LEU A 188 16.97 -4.49 -5.28
CA LEU A 188 17.83 -3.83 -4.30
C LEU A 188 19.32 -4.12 -4.54
N ILE A 189 19.68 -5.39 -4.79
CA ILE A 189 21.07 -5.76 -5.12
C ILE A 189 21.53 -5.02 -6.38
N CYS A 190 20.67 -4.94 -7.40
CA CYS A 190 20.99 -4.27 -8.65
C CYS A 190 21.30 -2.78 -8.45
N VAL A 191 20.48 -2.07 -7.66
CA VAL A 191 20.71 -0.66 -7.33
C VAL A 191 22.00 -0.48 -6.53
N ILE A 192 22.26 -1.32 -5.52
CA ILE A 192 23.46 -1.22 -4.69
C ILE A 192 24.73 -1.53 -5.51
N THR A 193 24.66 -2.48 -6.44
CA THR A 193 25.80 -2.91 -7.28
C THR A 193 26.05 -1.96 -8.45
N SER A 194 25.05 -1.18 -8.87
CA SER A 194 25.18 -0.18 -9.94
C SER A 194 25.80 1.15 -9.46
N GLY A 195 26.13 1.26 -8.18
CA GLY A 195 26.86 2.39 -7.58
C GLY A 195 28.37 2.27 -7.71
#